data_AF-Q7VLD0-F1
#
_entry.id   AF-Q7VLD0-F1
#
_cell.length_a   1.000
_cell.length_b   1.000
_cell.length_c   1.000
_cell.angle_alpha   90.00
_cell.angle_beta   90.00
_cell.angle_gamma   90.00
#
_symmetry.space_group_name_H-M   'P 1'
#
loop_
_entity.id
_entity.type
_entity.pdbx_description
1 polymer ?
#
loop_
_entity_poly.entity_id
_entity_poly.type
_entity_poly.pdbx_seq_one_letter_code
_entity_poly.pdbx_strand_id
1 'polypeptide(L)'
;MHKSWSKDDAMAILPSVLSHWANRVETAKFGETEKVIDEGCKQTGLSRATFLRQIKPYRPKSNRKVRSDKGKHQLEKAELDLISAAWLHLRQKNGKTMATLERVLDILRANHRIKAEFIDENTGEVRPYSATSVERALRNANLHPDQLLRPAPVVQLQSKHPNHVWQIDPSLCAVLLKRNRQRQWVVHYGRR
;
A
#
# COMPACT_ATOMS: atom_id res chain seq x y z
N MET A 1 -10.29 14.80 -30.71
CA MET A 1 -11.34 15.38 -29.83
C MET A 1 -10.84 15.33 -28.39
N HIS A 2 -10.31 16.45 -27.89
CA HIS A 2 -9.96 16.63 -26.48
C HIS A 2 -11.26 16.69 -25.66
N LYS A 3 -11.56 15.67 -24.86
CA LYS A 3 -12.39 15.87 -23.67
C LYS A 3 -11.45 16.29 -22.56
N SER A 4 -11.13 17.59 -22.54
CA SER A 4 -10.77 18.27 -21.30
C SER A 4 -11.92 17.99 -20.35
N TRP A 5 -11.69 17.18 -19.32
CA TRP A 5 -12.60 17.19 -18.19
C TRP A 5 -12.38 18.53 -17.52
N SER A 6 -13.14 19.52 -17.96
CA SER A 6 -13.28 20.76 -17.22
C SER A 6 -13.76 20.37 -15.83
N LYS A 7 -13.18 20.96 -14.78
CA LYS A 7 -13.72 20.85 -13.42
C LYS A 7 -15.18 21.35 -13.35
N ASP A 8 -15.66 21.97 -14.43
CA ASP A 8 -16.94 22.63 -14.55
C ASP A 8 -17.98 21.84 -15.39
N ASP A 9 -17.66 20.64 -15.91
CA ASP A 9 -18.58 19.81 -16.74
C ASP A 9 -19.44 18.82 -15.93
N ALA A 10 -19.42 18.91 -14.61
CA ALA A 10 -20.45 18.27 -13.79
C ALA A 10 -21.74 19.09 -13.95
N MET A 11 -22.89 18.46 -14.17
CA MET A 11 -24.20 19.11 -13.94
C MET A 11 -24.06 20.01 -12.71
N ALA A 12 -24.25 21.32 -12.89
CA ALA A 12 -23.81 22.36 -11.96
C ALA A 12 -24.60 22.31 -10.64
N ILE A 13 -24.37 21.26 -9.86
CA ILE A 13 -24.85 21.11 -8.51
C ILE A 13 -23.96 22.01 -7.68
N LEU A 14 -24.59 23.00 -7.06
CA LEU A 14 -23.90 23.97 -6.23
C LEU A 14 -23.05 23.24 -5.15
N PRO A 15 -21.80 23.66 -4.92
CA PRO A 15 -20.96 23.10 -3.86
C PRO A 15 -21.64 23.10 -2.47
N SER A 16 -22.51 24.08 -2.22
CA SER A 16 -23.33 24.15 -1.01
C SER A 16 -24.27 22.96 -0.83
N VAL A 17 -24.87 22.47 -1.92
CA VAL A 17 -25.77 21.30 -1.92
C VAL A 17 -24.98 20.04 -1.60
N LEU A 18 -23.81 19.85 -2.22
CA LEU A 18 -22.94 18.70 -1.93
C LEU A 18 -22.40 18.70 -0.50
N SER A 19 -22.05 19.88 0.03
CA SER A 19 -21.62 20.05 1.43
C SER A 19 -22.75 19.74 2.43
N HIS A 20 -23.98 20.21 2.15
CA HIS A 20 -25.16 19.88 2.95
C HIS A 20 -25.42 18.37 3.00
N TRP A 21 -25.36 17.69 1.86
CA TRP A 21 -25.53 16.23 1.81
C TRP A 21 -24.37 15.47 2.46
N ALA A 22 -23.14 15.96 2.36
CA ALA A 22 -22.00 15.40 3.07
C ALA A 22 -22.25 15.43 4.59
N ASN A 23 -22.66 16.58 5.14
CA ASN A 23 -22.99 16.71 6.56
C ASN A 23 -24.14 15.79 6.97
N ARG A 24 -25.23 15.73 6.19
CA ARG A 24 -26.37 14.85 6.49
C ARG A 24 -25.96 13.37 6.58
N VAL A 25 -25.08 12.92 5.69
CA VAL A 25 -24.62 11.53 5.72
C VAL A 25 -23.70 11.25 6.93
N GLU A 26 -22.89 12.21 7.34
CA GLU A 26 -22.04 12.06 8.54
C GLU A 26 -22.84 12.11 9.85
N THR A 27 -23.90 12.93 9.92
CA THR A 27 -24.78 13.00 11.09
C THR A 27 -25.81 11.87 11.17
N ALA A 28 -25.96 11.08 10.10
CA ALA A 28 -26.94 10.00 10.05
C ALA A 28 -26.62 8.91 11.08
N LYS A 29 -27.63 8.44 11.81
CA LYS A 29 -27.47 7.33 12.76
C LYS A 29 -27.19 6.03 12.02
N PHE A 30 -26.66 5.05 12.75
CA PHE A 30 -26.41 3.71 12.23
C PHE A 30 -27.70 3.11 11.64
N GLY A 31 -27.67 2.74 10.35
CA GLY A 31 -28.82 2.20 9.62
C GLY A 31 -29.68 3.22 8.87
N GLU A 32 -29.51 4.52 9.11
CA GLU A 32 -30.23 5.60 8.38
C GLU A 32 -29.41 6.16 7.22
N THR A 33 -28.11 5.87 7.20
CA THR A 33 -27.14 6.36 6.23
C THR A 33 -27.56 6.08 4.79
N GLU A 34 -28.13 4.90 4.54
CA GLU A 34 -28.57 4.51 3.20
C GLU A 34 -29.79 5.30 2.71
N LYS A 35 -30.73 5.58 3.61
CA LYS A 35 -31.92 6.37 3.27
C LYS A 35 -31.51 7.78 2.84
N VAL A 36 -30.55 8.38 3.55
CA VAL A 36 -30.00 9.71 3.23
C VAL A 36 -29.25 9.70 1.90
N ILE A 37 -28.52 8.62 1.59
CA ILE A 37 -27.83 8.48 0.31
C ILE A 37 -28.83 8.37 -0.84
N ASP A 38 -29.88 7.56 -0.70
CA ASP A 38 -30.92 7.41 -1.72
C ASP A 38 -31.70 8.71 -1.95
N GLU A 39 -32.03 9.45 -0.89
CA GLU A 39 -32.64 10.79 -0.99
C GLU A 39 -31.73 11.77 -1.73
N GLY A 40 -30.43 11.80 -1.40
CA GLY A 40 -29.44 12.63 -2.07
C GLY A 40 -29.27 12.29 -3.55
N CYS A 41 -29.29 11.00 -3.90
CA CYS A 41 -29.23 10.54 -5.29
C CYS A 41 -30.47 10.97 -6.08
N LYS A 42 -31.67 10.84 -5.50
CA LYS A 42 -32.93 11.30 -6.13
C LYS A 42 -32.93 12.80 -6.40
N GLN A 43 -32.47 13.60 -5.44
CA GLN A 43 -32.51 15.06 -5.56
C GLN A 43 -31.44 15.62 -6.51
N THR A 44 -30.27 14.99 -6.57
CA THR A 44 -29.18 15.40 -7.47
C THR A 44 -29.27 14.78 -8.87
N GLY A 45 -30.13 13.76 -9.05
CA GLY A 45 -30.21 12.98 -10.28
C GLY A 45 -28.94 12.16 -10.57
N LEU A 46 -28.06 11.98 -9.58
CA LEU A 46 -26.79 11.27 -9.75
C LEU A 46 -26.93 9.79 -9.44
N SER A 47 -26.15 8.96 -10.13
CA SER A 47 -25.95 7.58 -9.71
C SER A 47 -25.24 7.54 -8.35
N ARG A 48 -25.58 6.54 -7.53
CA ARG A 48 -25.04 6.35 -6.19
C ARG A 48 -23.51 6.50 -6.11
N ALA A 49 -22.79 5.83 -7.01
CA ALA A 49 -21.33 5.88 -7.05
C ALA A 49 -20.80 7.30 -7.34
N THR A 50 -21.49 8.05 -8.21
CA THR A 50 -21.12 9.41 -8.57
C THR A 50 -21.41 10.39 -7.44
N PHE A 51 -22.57 10.25 -6.79
CA PHE A 51 -22.95 11.03 -5.62
C PHE A 51 -21.94 10.86 -4.48
N LEU A 52 -21.62 9.62 -4.10
CA LEU A 52 -20.62 9.32 -3.06
C LEU A 52 -19.23 9.86 -3.41
N ARG A 53 -18.84 9.84 -4.70
CA ARG A 53 -17.57 10.42 -5.17
C ARG A 53 -17.56 11.94 -5.06
N GLN A 54 -18.67 12.61 -5.38
CA GLN A 54 -18.77 14.07 -5.35
C GLN A 54 -18.86 14.65 -3.93
N ILE A 55 -19.47 13.95 -2.98
CA ILE A 55 -19.54 14.40 -1.58
C ILE A 55 -18.28 14.05 -0.77
N LYS A 56 -17.47 13.08 -1.24
CA LYS A 56 -16.24 12.63 -0.56
C LYS A 56 -15.27 13.77 -0.17
N PRO A 57 -15.02 14.79 -1.01
CA PRO A 57 -14.14 15.92 -0.64
C PRO A 57 -14.69 16.79 0.51
N TYR A 58 -16.01 16.82 0.69
CA TYR A 58 -16.69 17.62 1.72
C TYR A 58 -16.90 16.85 3.03
N ARG A 59 -16.64 15.54 3.04
CA ARG A 59 -16.70 14.72 4.24
C ARG A 59 -15.40 14.85 5.03
N PRO A 60 -15.45 14.82 6.38
CA PRO A 60 -14.25 14.72 7.18
C PRO A 60 -13.49 13.47 6.75
N LYS A 61 -12.17 13.59 6.55
CA LYS A 61 -11.33 12.40 6.38
C LYS A 61 -11.56 11.55 7.61
N SER A 62 -11.89 10.27 7.41
CA SER A 62 -11.94 9.29 8.49
C SER A 62 -10.57 9.27 9.17
N ASN A 63 -10.42 10.05 10.23
CA ASN A 63 -9.19 10.12 10.99
C ASN A 63 -9.23 8.96 11.98
N ARG A 64 -9.03 7.74 11.45
CA ARG A 64 -8.89 6.56 12.30
C ARG A 64 -7.76 6.85 13.27
N LYS A 65 -8.08 6.87 14.57
CA LYS A 65 -7.11 7.16 15.63
C LYS A 65 -5.86 6.30 15.43
N VAL A 66 -4.76 6.96 15.08
CA VAL A 66 -3.45 6.34 15.01
C VAL A 66 -2.88 6.31 16.42
N ARG A 67 -2.07 5.29 16.74
CA ARG A 67 -1.34 5.27 18.01
C ARG A 67 -0.42 6.51 18.12
N SER A 68 -0.34 7.10 19.31
CA SER A 68 0.42 8.33 19.59
C SER A 68 1.94 8.18 19.39
N ASP A 69 2.43 6.95 19.45
CA ASP A 69 3.84 6.57 19.33
C ASP A 69 4.22 6.08 17.93
N LYS A 70 3.29 6.08 16.96
CA LYS A 70 3.57 5.53 15.63
C LYS A 70 4.75 6.27 14.97
N GLY A 71 5.83 5.53 14.75
CA GLY A 71 7.02 6.00 14.05
C GLY A 71 7.94 6.89 14.88
N LYS A 72 7.65 7.11 16.17
CA LYS A 72 8.54 7.83 17.07
C LYS A 72 9.69 6.94 17.51
N HIS A 73 10.90 7.47 17.48
CA HIS A 73 12.10 6.90 18.09
C HIS A 73 13.07 8.02 18.47
N GLN A 74 13.94 7.75 19.41
CA GLN A 74 15.00 8.64 19.91
C GLN A 74 16.37 8.34 19.29
N LEU A 75 16.46 7.35 18.39
CA LEU A 75 17.71 7.01 17.69
C LEU A 75 18.17 8.15 16.77
N GLU A 76 19.45 8.48 16.85
CA GLU A 76 20.08 9.45 15.96
C GLU A 76 20.24 8.88 14.55
N LYS A 77 20.19 9.74 13.53
CA LYS A 77 20.39 9.33 12.14
C LYS A 77 21.77 8.71 11.90
N ALA A 78 22.83 9.28 12.49
CA ALA A 78 24.19 8.74 12.36
C ALA A 78 24.29 7.31 12.92
N GLU A 79 23.59 7.04 14.02
CA GLU A 79 23.52 5.71 14.62
C GLU A 79 22.78 4.72 13.70
N LEU A 80 21.66 5.15 13.11
CA LEU A 80 20.90 4.37 12.12
C LEU A 80 21.71 4.07 10.86
N ASP A 81 22.47 5.04 10.35
CA ASP A 81 23.34 4.87 9.18
C ASP A 81 24.44 3.83 9.45
N LEU A 82 25.02 3.83 10.65
CA LEU A 82 26.04 2.86 11.05
C LEU A 82 25.45 1.45 11.18
N ILE A 83 24.27 1.32 11.80
CA ILE A 83 23.53 0.04 11.86
C ILE A 83 23.22 -0.47 10.45
N SER A 84 22.72 0.41 9.57
CA SER A 84 22.37 0.07 8.19
C SER A 84 23.59 -0.42 7.40
N ALA A 85 24.71 0.31 7.48
CA ALA A 85 25.96 -0.06 6.81
C ALA A 85 26.47 -1.41 7.31
N ALA A 86 26.55 -1.61 8.63
CA ALA A 86 27.00 -2.87 9.22
C ALA A 86 26.11 -4.05 8.81
N TRP A 87 24.79 -3.84 8.81
CA TRP A 87 23.83 -4.87 8.39
C TRP A 87 23.96 -5.21 6.91
N LEU A 88 24.20 -4.21 6.06
CA LEU A 88 24.44 -4.40 4.64
C LEU A 88 25.74 -5.17 4.37
N HIS A 89 26.82 -4.83 5.08
CA HIS A 89 28.11 -5.50 4.98
C HIS A 89 28.05 -6.99 5.39
N LEU A 90 27.26 -7.31 6.40
CA LEU A 90 27.07 -8.69 6.86
C LEU A 90 26.12 -9.49 5.97
N ARG A 91 25.49 -8.90 4.94
CA ARG A 91 24.60 -9.62 4.03
C ARG A 91 25.42 -10.29 2.90
N GLN A 92 25.25 -11.60 2.70
CA GLN A 92 25.86 -12.26 1.55
C GLN A 92 25.15 -11.94 0.23
N LYS A 93 25.92 -11.91 -0.87
CA LYS A 93 25.41 -11.71 -2.24
C LYS A 93 24.40 -12.78 -2.69
N ASN A 94 24.41 -13.96 -2.07
CA ASN A 94 23.61 -15.12 -2.49
C ASN A 94 22.19 -15.15 -1.89
N GLY A 95 21.68 -14.04 -1.35
CA GLY A 95 20.33 -13.94 -0.79
C GLY A 95 20.13 -14.64 0.56
N LYS A 96 21.15 -15.32 1.09
CA LYS A 96 21.16 -15.90 2.44
C LYS A 96 21.67 -14.85 3.44
N THR A 97 20.90 -14.58 4.49
CA THR A 97 21.28 -13.62 5.53
C THR A 97 22.31 -14.29 6.46
N MET A 98 23.50 -13.69 6.63
CA MET A 98 24.52 -14.24 7.55
C MET A 98 24.26 -13.92 9.01
N ALA A 99 23.61 -12.79 9.28
CA ALA A 99 23.38 -12.28 10.62
C ALA A 99 22.00 -11.64 10.71
N THR A 100 21.24 -12.04 11.72
CA THR A 100 20.00 -11.35 12.12
C THR A 100 20.34 -9.95 12.63
N LEU A 101 19.38 -9.04 12.60
CA LEU A 101 19.57 -7.68 13.14
C LEU A 101 20.03 -7.70 14.61
N GLU A 102 19.54 -8.66 15.39
CA GLU A 102 20.00 -8.90 16.78
C GLU A 102 21.51 -9.11 16.83
N ARG A 103 22.03 -10.03 16.02
CA ARG A 103 23.47 -10.31 15.94
C ARG A 103 24.27 -9.08 15.51
N VAL A 104 23.74 -8.28 14.59
CA VAL A 104 24.37 -7.02 14.16
C VAL A 104 24.44 -6.02 15.32
N LEU A 105 23.35 -5.85 16.07
CA LEU A 105 23.32 -4.99 17.24
C LEU A 105 24.30 -5.46 18.33
N ASP A 106 24.39 -6.76 18.58
CA ASP A 106 25.33 -7.32 19.55
C ASP A 106 26.79 -7.03 19.18
N ILE A 107 27.14 -7.19 17.90
CA ILE A 107 28.49 -6.87 17.40
C ILE A 107 28.79 -5.38 17.58
N LEU A 108 27.84 -4.52 17.25
CA LEU A 108 28.02 -3.08 17.30
C LEU A 108 28.10 -2.55 18.74
N ARG A 109 27.31 -3.13 19.65
CA ARG A 109 27.37 -2.85 21.09
C ARG A 109 28.67 -3.34 21.71
N ALA A 110 29.11 -4.55 21.38
CA ALA A 110 30.38 -5.11 21.85
C ALA A 110 31.59 -4.26 21.41
N ASN A 111 31.50 -3.62 20.24
CA ASN A 111 32.53 -2.73 19.71
C ASN A 111 32.36 -1.25 20.14
N HIS A 112 31.42 -0.95 21.04
CA HIS A 112 31.10 0.40 21.51
C HIS A 112 30.82 1.42 20.38
N ARG A 113 30.33 0.95 19.22
CA ARG A 113 30.02 1.81 18.07
C ARG A 113 28.66 2.48 18.17
N ILE A 114 27.74 1.84 18.88
CA ILE A 114 26.32 2.18 18.99
C ILE A 114 25.87 1.90 20.42
N LYS A 115 25.00 2.74 20.96
CA LYS A 115 24.31 2.48 22.23
C LYS A 115 22.95 1.86 21.97
N ALA A 116 22.23 2.37 20.97
CA ALA A 116 20.88 1.99 20.57
C ALA A 116 19.98 1.85 21.80
N GLU A 117 19.85 2.96 22.53
CA GLU A 117 19.09 3.09 23.78
C GLU A 117 18.06 4.21 23.70
N PHE A 118 17.03 4.13 24.54
CA PHE A 118 16.03 5.17 24.70
C PHE A 118 15.81 5.47 26.18
N ILE A 119 15.37 6.70 26.44
CA ILE A 119 14.96 7.16 27.75
C ILE A 119 13.45 7.03 27.83
N ASP A 120 12.94 6.27 28.81
CA ASP A 120 11.51 6.24 29.09
C ASP A 120 11.12 7.55 29.81
N GLU A 121 10.33 8.39 29.15
CA GLU A 121 9.93 9.72 29.66
C GLU A 121 9.16 9.63 30.99
N ASN A 122 8.55 8.48 31.31
CA ASN A 122 7.77 8.32 32.54
C ASN A 122 8.62 7.88 33.74
N THR A 123 9.66 7.07 33.50
CA THR A 123 10.49 6.49 34.57
C THR A 123 11.89 7.09 34.65
N GLY A 124 12.35 7.76 33.59
CA GLY A 124 13.72 8.26 33.46
C GLY A 124 14.76 7.17 33.22
N GLU A 125 14.34 5.91 33.07
CA GLU A 125 15.25 4.79 32.86
C GLU A 125 15.78 4.75 31.42
N VAL A 126 17.07 4.46 31.29
CA VAL A 126 17.71 4.18 30.00
C VAL A 126 17.59 2.70 29.69
N ARG A 127 16.95 2.36 28.56
CA ARG A 127 16.76 0.97 28.13
C ARG A 127 17.25 0.76 26.70
N PRO A 128 17.86 -0.40 26.38
CA PRO A 128 18.23 -0.70 25.01
C PRO A 128 17.00 -0.90 24.13
N TYR A 129 17.04 -0.44 22.88
CA TYR A 129 16.05 -0.78 21.88
C TYR A 129 16.08 -2.27 21.56
N SER A 130 14.90 -2.85 21.38
CA SER A 130 14.73 -4.18 20.79
C SER A 130 15.02 -4.15 19.29
N ALA A 131 15.46 -5.28 18.73
CA ALA A 131 15.77 -5.38 17.30
C ALA A 131 14.57 -5.00 16.42
N THR A 132 13.35 -5.39 16.78
CA THR A 132 12.14 -5.01 16.04
C THR A 132 11.88 -3.50 16.03
N SER A 133 12.26 -2.80 17.09
CA SER A 133 12.09 -1.34 17.17
C SER A 133 13.11 -0.62 16.30
N VAL A 134 14.36 -1.10 16.30
CA VAL A 134 15.41 -0.61 15.40
C VAL A 134 15.05 -0.90 13.94
N GLU A 135 14.51 -2.08 13.63
CA GLU A 135 14.08 -2.41 12.26
C GLU A 135 12.98 -1.45 11.77
N ARG A 136 12.00 -1.15 12.62
CA ARG A 136 10.95 -0.16 12.30
C ARG A 136 11.54 1.23 12.08
N ALA A 137 12.49 1.66 12.92
CA ALA A 137 13.18 2.93 12.76
C ALA A 137 13.94 2.99 11.42
N LEU A 138 14.69 1.94 11.07
CA LEU A 138 15.37 1.82 9.78
C LEU A 138 14.39 1.86 8.59
N ARG A 139 13.26 1.15 8.67
CA ARG A 139 12.24 1.17 7.61
C ARG A 139 11.60 2.55 7.43
N ASN A 140 11.33 3.25 8.54
CA ASN A 140 10.78 4.61 8.50
C ASN A 140 11.79 5.61 7.92
N ALA A 141 13.08 5.42 8.21
CA ALA A 141 14.17 6.22 7.66
C ALA A 141 14.58 5.84 6.22
N ASN A 142 13.96 4.81 5.61
CA ASN A 142 14.34 4.22 4.32
C ASN A 142 15.77 3.65 4.28
N LEU A 143 16.31 3.24 5.43
CA LEU A 143 17.66 2.69 5.60
C LEU A 143 17.67 1.17 5.77
N HIS A 144 16.53 0.49 5.57
CA HIS A 144 16.48 -0.96 5.65
C HIS A 144 17.23 -1.59 4.46
N PRO A 145 18.03 -2.66 4.63
CA PRO A 145 18.81 -3.26 3.54
C PRO A 145 17.93 -3.73 2.37
N ASP A 146 16.71 -4.23 2.62
CA ASP A 146 15.75 -4.57 1.55
C ASP A 146 15.22 -3.35 0.78
N GLN A 147 15.21 -2.16 1.37
CA GLN A 147 14.85 -0.92 0.68
C GLN A 147 16.04 -0.42 -0.14
N LEU A 148 17.25 -0.48 0.42
CA LEU A 148 18.49 -0.03 -0.24
C LEU A 148 18.89 -0.92 -1.43
N LEU A 149 18.72 -2.24 -1.29
CA LEU A 149 19.03 -3.21 -2.35
C LEU A 149 17.86 -3.45 -3.32
N ARG A 150 16.73 -2.75 -3.15
CA ARG A 150 15.59 -2.91 -4.05
C ARG A 150 16.06 -2.53 -5.45
N PRO A 151 15.93 -3.43 -6.45
CA PRO A 151 16.31 -3.08 -7.81
C PRO A 151 15.49 -1.88 -8.27
N ALA A 152 16.11 -0.99 -9.04
CA ALA A 152 15.37 0.07 -9.69
C ALA A 152 14.24 -0.57 -10.52
N PRO A 153 13.01 -0.03 -10.46
CA PRO A 153 11.94 -0.53 -11.30
C PRO A 153 12.38 -0.43 -12.76
N VAL A 154 12.29 -1.55 -13.50
CA VAL A 154 12.71 -1.63 -14.91
C VAL A 154 11.95 -0.61 -15.77
N VAL A 155 10.73 -0.25 -15.38
CA VAL A 155 9.92 0.79 -16.03
C VAL A 155 9.27 1.65 -14.96
N GLN A 156 9.49 2.97 -15.00
CA GLN A 156 8.71 3.92 -14.19
C GLN A 156 7.36 4.18 -14.89
N LEU A 157 6.32 3.44 -14.49
CA LEU A 157 4.97 3.65 -14.99
C LEU A 157 4.22 4.63 -14.10
N GLN A 158 4.05 5.86 -14.56
CA GLN A 158 3.10 6.81 -14.00
C GLN A 158 1.99 7.06 -15.03
N SER A 159 0.78 6.59 -14.74
CA SER A 159 -0.39 6.94 -15.54
C SER A 159 -0.94 8.30 -15.07
N LYS A 160 -1.19 9.23 -16.01
CA LYS A 160 -1.79 10.53 -15.68
C LYS A 160 -3.30 10.42 -15.47
N HIS A 161 -3.94 9.46 -16.13
CA HIS A 161 -5.39 9.19 -16.07
C HIS A 161 -5.66 7.73 -16.46
N PRO A 162 -6.89 7.21 -16.25
CA PRO A 162 -7.28 5.88 -16.71
C PRO A 162 -6.98 5.69 -18.21
N ASN A 163 -6.51 4.50 -18.60
CA ASN A 163 -6.06 4.14 -19.96
C ASN A 163 -4.90 4.97 -20.55
N HIS A 164 -4.17 5.77 -19.75
CA HIS A 164 -2.99 6.53 -20.21
C HIS A 164 -1.79 5.64 -20.58
N VAL A 165 -1.60 4.53 -19.86
CA VAL A 165 -0.56 3.55 -20.16
C VAL A 165 -1.16 2.16 -20.12
N TRP A 166 -0.81 1.35 -21.10
CA TRP A 166 -1.30 -0.01 -21.25
C TRP A 166 -0.09 -0.92 -21.05
N GLN A 167 -0.17 -1.78 -20.03
CA GLN A 167 0.81 -2.84 -19.83
C GLN A 167 0.29 -4.09 -20.53
N ILE A 168 1.05 -4.58 -21.49
CA ILE A 168 0.73 -5.83 -22.20
C ILE A 168 1.64 -6.89 -21.60
N ASP A 169 1.05 -7.91 -20.98
CA ASP A 169 1.79 -9.05 -20.42
C ASP A 169 1.60 -10.28 -21.33
N PRO A 170 2.55 -10.56 -22.24
CA PRO A 170 2.50 -11.76 -23.05
C PRO A 170 2.92 -12.97 -22.19
N SER A 171 1.95 -13.65 -21.60
CA SER A 171 2.19 -14.94 -20.97
C SER A 171 2.28 -16.05 -22.03
N LEU A 172 3.33 -16.86 -22.00
CA LEU A 172 3.41 -18.09 -22.79
C LEU A 172 2.50 -19.16 -22.17
N CYS A 173 1.54 -19.67 -22.94
CA CYS A 173 0.72 -20.80 -22.51
C CYS A 173 1.56 -22.08 -22.54
N ALA A 174 1.82 -22.68 -21.37
CA ALA A 174 2.58 -23.93 -21.25
C ALA A 174 1.75 -25.19 -21.58
N VAL A 175 0.49 -25.03 -22.02
CA VAL A 175 -0.35 -26.16 -22.41
C VAL A 175 0.14 -26.71 -23.74
N LEU A 176 0.69 -27.92 -23.70
CA LEU A 176 1.02 -28.69 -24.88
C LEU A 176 -0.28 -29.16 -25.55
N LEU A 177 -0.71 -28.49 -26.62
CA LEU A 177 -1.83 -28.94 -27.44
C LEU A 177 -1.45 -30.23 -28.18
N LYS A 178 -1.82 -31.39 -27.63
CA LYS A 178 -1.66 -32.67 -28.33
C LYS A 178 -2.60 -32.72 -29.54
N ARG A 179 -2.03 -32.92 -30.73
CA ARG A 179 -2.78 -33.10 -31.98
C ARG A 179 -3.56 -34.41 -31.91
N ASN A 180 -4.89 -34.32 -31.84
CA ASN A 180 -5.76 -35.50 -31.78
C ASN A 180 -5.74 -36.22 -33.15
N ARG A 181 -5.13 -37.41 -33.22
CA ARG A 181 -5.09 -38.25 -34.42
C ARG A 181 -6.43 -39.02 -34.48
N GLN A 182 -7.12 -38.93 -35.62
CA GLN A 182 -8.52 -39.30 -35.80
C GLN A 182 -8.92 -40.66 -35.20
N ARG A 183 -10.08 -40.69 -34.52
CA ARG A 183 -10.81 -41.92 -34.18
C ARG A 183 -11.39 -42.52 -35.47
N GLN A 184 -10.86 -43.64 -35.92
CA GLN A 184 -11.44 -44.42 -37.00
C GLN A 184 -12.70 -45.13 -36.49
N TRP A 185 -13.86 -44.78 -37.05
CA TRP A 185 -15.11 -45.47 -36.75
C TRP A 185 -15.11 -46.82 -37.48
N VAL A 186 -15.12 -47.92 -36.73
CA VAL A 186 -15.39 -49.26 -37.28
C VAL A 186 -16.90 -49.46 -37.23
N VAL A 187 -17.55 -49.42 -38.40
CA VAL A 187 -18.96 -49.80 -38.54
C VAL A 187 -19.04 -51.33 -38.63
N HIS A 188 -19.52 -51.99 -37.58
CA HIS A 188 -19.88 -53.41 -37.65
C HIS A 188 -21.28 -53.56 -38.27
N TYR A 189 -21.34 -54.12 -39.47
CA TYR A 189 -22.58 -54.63 -40.05
C TYR A 189 -22.84 -56.03 -39.50
N GLY A 190 -23.83 -56.16 -38.61
CA GLY A 190 -24.39 -57.46 -38.25
C GLY A 190 -25.11 -58.06 -39.46
N ARG A 191 -24.68 -59.24 -39.91
CA ARG A 191 -25.50 -60.12 -40.76
C ARG A 191 -26.47 -60.90 -39.87
N ARG A 192 -27.64 -61.17 -40.44
CA ARG A 192 -28.81 -61.87 -39.87
C ARG A 192 -28.47 -63.17 -39.18
#